data_AF-A0A3D2K1I5-F1
#
_entry.id   AF-A0A3D2K1I5-F1
#
_cell.length_a   1.000
_cell.length_b   1.000
_cell.length_c   1.000
_cell.angle_alpha   90.00
_cell.angle_beta   90.00
_cell.angle_gamma   90.00
#
_symmetry.space_group_name_H-M   'P 1'
#
loop_
_entity.id
_entity.type
_entity.pdbx_description
1 polymer ?
#
loop_
_entity_poly.entity_id
_entity_poly.type
_entity_poly.pdbx_seq_one_letter_code
_entity_poly.pdbx_strand_id
1 'polypeptide(L)'
;MKSLRAAVWLLLALSPVISAGEDSAKHLFILSGQSNMAGMKPEVSFTPAVTKAFGKENIIVAKSAYSGASIRSWAKSNHEFPPPTRGRVPKVRGHFYDTLIKGVKGAIKGQSLKTVTFVWMQGESDLNNTAYDVYLKELIWQIQSDINFKDINIVIGRISDCGLDRPKRLEGKKYIRKTQQEFAEAHPRGAWVDTDDLNDKKQPDGTIVHDLHYTPEGYKILGQRFAEKAIALIKANSKRP
;
A
#
# COMPACT_ATOMS: atom_id res chain seq x y z
N MET A 1 -30.92 -71.27 20.39
CA MET A 1 -30.67 -70.19 19.42
C MET A 1 -29.52 -69.34 19.94
N LYS A 2 -28.31 -69.50 19.39
CA LYS A 2 -27.13 -68.69 19.76
C LYS A 2 -27.00 -67.57 18.72
N SER A 3 -27.16 -66.32 19.12
CA SER A 3 -26.97 -65.16 18.24
C SER A 3 -25.49 -64.83 18.14
N LEU A 4 -24.95 -64.92 16.93
CA LEU A 4 -23.59 -64.50 16.59
C LEU A 4 -23.62 -62.98 16.38
N ARG A 5 -22.95 -62.21 17.25
CA ARG A 5 -22.73 -60.77 17.01
C ARG A 5 -21.48 -60.60 16.16
N ALA A 6 -21.66 -60.17 14.92
CA ALA A 6 -20.56 -59.78 14.04
C ALA A 6 -19.97 -58.45 14.53
N ALA A 7 -18.68 -58.43 14.84
CA ALA A 7 -17.93 -57.20 15.10
C ALA A 7 -17.37 -56.67 13.78
N VAL A 8 -17.87 -55.51 13.34
CA VAL A 8 -17.33 -54.78 12.19
C VAL A 8 -16.16 -53.95 12.68
N TRP A 9 -14.95 -54.29 12.24
CA TRP A 9 -13.75 -53.50 12.46
C TRP A 9 -13.64 -52.44 11.37
N LEU A 10 -13.92 -51.18 11.71
CA LEU A 10 -13.74 -50.04 10.82
C LEU A 10 -12.26 -49.62 10.84
N LEU A 11 -11.51 -50.01 9.81
CA LEU A 11 -10.15 -49.52 9.56
C LEU A 11 -10.23 -48.05 9.11
N LEU A 12 -10.00 -47.13 10.05
CA LEU A 12 -9.75 -45.71 9.77
C LEU A 12 -8.37 -45.60 9.10
N ALA A 13 -8.36 -45.54 7.77
CA ALA A 13 -7.19 -45.14 7.02
C ALA A 13 -6.92 -43.64 7.28
N LEU A 14 -6.01 -43.36 8.22
CA LEU A 14 -5.44 -42.03 8.39
C LEU A 14 -4.58 -41.71 7.18
N SER A 15 -5.14 -40.97 6.21
CA SER A 15 -4.34 -40.37 5.15
C SER A 15 -3.39 -39.34 5.77
N PRO A 16 -2.10 -39.34 5.42
CA PRO A 16 -1.18 -38.32 5.90
C PRO A 16 -1.63 -36.96 5.35
N VAL A 17 -1.93 -36.04 6.27
CA VAL A 17 -2.09 -34.62 5.94
C VAL A 17 -0.72 -34.14 5.48
N ILE A 18 -0.57 -33.93 4.17
CA ILE A 18 0.59 -33.22 3.63
C ILE A 18 0.47 -31.78 4.13
N SER A 19 1.20 -31.47 5.20
CA SER A 19 1.39 -30.10 5.64
C SER A 19 2.18 -29.40 4.54
N ALA A 20 1.51 -28.59 3.71
CA ALA A 20 2.18 -27.67 2.81
C ALA A 20 3.07 -26.75 3.67
N GLY A 21 4.38 -26.94 3.58
CA GLY A 21 5.36 -26.28 4.45
C GLY A 21 5.28 -24.75 4.37
N GLU A 22 5.65 -24.11 5.48
CA GLU A 22 5.85 -22.67 5.63
C GLU A 22 6.73 -22.04 4.52
N ASP A 23 7.54 -22.84 3.83
CA ASP A 23 8.42 -22.42 2.74
C ASP A 23 7.71 -22.04 1.42
N SER A 24 6.39 -22.18 1.34
CA SER A 24 5.60 -21.80 0.15
C SER A 24 4.92 -20.42 0.25
N ALA A 25 4.96 -19.78 1.43
CA ALA A 25 4.21 -18.55 1.69
C ALA A 25 4.87 -17.30 1.08
N LYS A 26 4.06 -16.45 0.43
CA LYS A 26 4.55 -15.33 -0.39
C LYS A 26 4.56 -13.98 0.31
N HIS A 27 5.47 -13.11 -0.11
CA HIS A 27 5.50 -11.70 0.24
C HIS A 27 4.59 -10.90 -0.71
N LEU A 28 3.47 -10.42 -0.20
CA LEU A 28 2.55 -9.56 -0.94
C LEU A 28 2.93 -8.09 -0.79
N PHE A 29 3.05 -7.40 -1.92
CA PHE A 29 3.23 -5.95 -2.01
C PHE A 29 2.00 -5.34 -2.71
N ILE A 30 1.28 -4.48 -2.00
CA ILE A 30 0.11 -3.77 -2.51
C ILE A 30 0.50 -2.31 -2.73
N LEU A 31 0.49 -1.85 -3.98
CA LEU A 31 0.85 -0.48 -4.35
C LEU A 31 -0.41 0.30 -4.75
N SER A 32 -0.73 1.38 -4.04
CA SER A 32 -1.90 2.19 -4.35
C SER A 32 -1.70 3.68 -4.08
N GLY A 33 -2.55 4.50 -4.68
CA GLY A 33 -2.47 5.96 -4.56
C GLY A 33 -2.93 6.69 -5.81
N GLN A 34 -2.50 7.94 -5.95
CA GLN A 34 -2.87 8.77 -7.11
C GLN A 34 -1.71 9.04 -8.07
N SER A 35 -1.87 10.05 -8.94
CA SER A 35 -0.98 10.48 -10.03
C SER A 35 0.47 10.01 -9.97
N ASN A 36 1.24 10.31 -8.92
CA ASN A 36 2.65 9.90 -8.82
C ASN A 36 2.82 8.37 -8.59
N MET A 37 1.96 7.72 -7.79
CA MET A 37 1.89 6.25 -7.76
C MET A 37 1.47 5.68 -9.12
N ALA A 38 0.50 6.31 -9.79
CA ALA A 38 0.07 5.86 -11.12
C ALA A 38 1.23 5.93 -12.14
N GLY A 39 2.01 7.01 -12.13
CA GLY A 39 3.18 7.20 -12.97
C GLY A 39 4.37 6.27 -12.67
N MET A 40 4.55 5.86 -11.41
CA MET A 40 5.64 4.96 -11.02
C MET A 40 5.39 3.54 -11.51
N LYS A 41 6.20 3.05 -12.45
CA LYS A 41 6.10 1.69 -13.01
C LYS A 41 6.86 0.69 -12.13
N PRO A 42 6.19 -0.23 -11.41
CA PRO A 42 6.87 -1.12 -10.47
C PRO A 42 7.88 -2.04 -11.17
N GLU A 43 7.62 -2.46 -12.40
CA GLU A 43 8.51 -3.29 -13.21
C GLU A 43 9.88 -2.65 -13.51
N VAL A 44 10.00 -1.32 -13.38
CA VAL A 44 11.24 -0.61 -13.68
C VAL A 44 12.23 -0.65 -12.51
N SER A 45 11.76 -0.53 -11.27
CA SER A 45 12.65 -0.45 -10.11
C SER A 45 12.15 -1.16 -8.86
N PHE A 46 10.85 -1.08 -8.53
CA PHE A 46 10.31 -1.71 -7.32
C PHE A 46 10.37 -3.26 -7.40
N THR A 47 9.74 -3.84 -8.43
CA THR A 47 9.64 -5.30 -8.62
C THR A 47 11.00 -5.96 -8.77
N PRO A 48 11.96 -5.43 -9.55
CA PRO A 48 13.32 -5.98 -9.60
C PRO A 48 14.00 -6.02 -8.23
N ALA A 49 13.86 -4.96 -7.42
CA ALA A 49 14.48 -4.87 -6.10
C ALA A 49 13.90 -5.91 -5.11
N VAL A 50 12.57 -6.03 -5.03
CA VAL A 50 11.94 -7.05 -4.15
C VAL A 50 12.15 -8.48 -4.67
N THR A 51 12.22 -8.67 -6.00
CA THR A 51 12.58 -9.96 -6.61
C THR A 51 13.99 -10.38 -6.22
N LYS A 52 14.96 -9.46 -6.29
CA LYS A 52 16.34 -9.71 -5.86
C LYS A 52 16.41 -10.08 -4.37
N ALA A 53 15.56 -9.48 -3.54
CA ALA A 53 15.57 -9.70 -2.10
C ALA A 53 14.90 -11.02 -1.66
N PHE A 54 13.85 -11.45 -2.36
CA PHE A 54 12.98 -12.54 -1.89
C PHE A 54 12.83 -13.71 -2.87
N GLY A 55 13.27 -13.59 -4.12
CA GLY A 55 13.02 -14.57 -5.18
C GLY A 55 11.71 -14.27 -5.94
N LYS A 56 11.70 -14.53 -7.24
CA LYS A 56 10.57 -14.17 -8.13
C LYS A 56 9.31 -14.97 -7.79
N GLU A 57 9.50 -16.22 -7.42
CA GLU A 57 8.48 -17.19 -7.05
C GLU A 57 7.81 -16.86 -5.70
N ASN A 58 8.50 -16.11 -4.82
CA ASN A 58 8.05 -15.82 -3.47
C ASN A 58 7.37 -14.45 -3.32
N ILE A 59 7.19 -13.70 -4.40
CA ILE A 59 6.55 -12.37 -4.35
C ILE A 59 5.23 -12.33 -5.12
N ILE A 60 4.34 -11.46 -4.66
CA ILE A 60 3.16 -11.02 -5.39
C ILE A 60 3.17 -9.48 -5.36
N VAL A 61 3.08 -8.83 -6.52
CA VAL A 61 2.98 -7.37 -6.62
C VAL A 61 1.65 -7.02 -7.27
N ALA A 62 0.80 -6.31 -6.54
CA ALA A 62 -0.50 -5.84 -7.02
C ALA A 62 -0.53 -4.30 -6.97
N LYS A 63 -0.83 -3.65 -8.10
CA LYS A 63 -0.91 -2.19 -8.20
C LYS A 63 -2.30 -1.75 -8.65
N SER A 64 -2.84 -0.73 -8.00
CA SER A 64 -4.05 -0.01 -8.44
C SER A 64 -3.97 1.45 -8.00
N ALA A 65 -3.89 2.37 -8.95
CA ALA A 65 -3.69 3.80 -8.69
C ALA A 65 -4.38 4.68 -9.74
N TYR A 66 -4.87 5.85 -9.33
CA TYR A 66 -5.77 6.68 -10.16
C TYR A 66 -5.45 8.17 -10.04
N SER A 67 -5.21 8.83 -11.16
CA SER A 67 -4.82 10.24 -11.20
C SER A 67 -5.86 11.18 -10.60
N GLY A 68 -5.40 12.15 -9.81
CA GLY A 68 -6.24 13.20 -9.21
C GLY A 68 -7.36 12.68 -8.30
N ALA A 69 -7.20 11.52 -7.68
CA ALA A 69 -8.19 10.93 -6.79
C ALA A 69 -7.95 11.36 -5.34
N SER A 70 -9.03 11.72 -4.63
CA SER A 70 -8.95 11.93 -3.18
C SER A 70 -8.91 10.59 -2.44
N ILE A 71 -8.28 10.53 -1.27
CA ILE A 71 -8.31 9.37 -0.36
C ILE A 71 -9.74 8.90 -0.06
N ARG A 72 -10.74 9.79 -0.16
CA ARG A 72 -12.18 9.46 -0.06
C ARG A 72 -12.64 8.41 -1.08
N SER A 73 -11.95 8.26 -2.19
CA SER A 73 -12.20 7.20 -3.18
C SER A 73 -11.75 5.82 -2.71
N TRP A 74 -10.92 5.74 -1.67
CA TRP A 74 -10.42 4.52 -1.05
C TRP A 74 -11.02 4.21 0.33
N ALA A 75 -11.82 5.13 0.87
CA ALA A 75 -12.50 4.97 2.15
C ALA A 75 -14.00 4.82 1.93
N LYS A 76 -14.65 3.82 2.56
CA LYS A 76 -16.09 3.59 2.43
C LYS A 76 -16.88 4.56 3.31
N SER A 77 -16.32 4.97 4.44
CA SER A 77 -16.94 5.84 5.43
C SER A 77 -16.68 7.32 5.13
N ASN A 78 -17.51 8.21 5.70
CA ASN A 78 -17.27 9.65 5.75
C ASN A 78 -16.77 10.05 7.14
N HIS A 79 -15.57 10.65 7.21
CA HIS A 79 -14.93 11.05 8.49
C HIS A 79 -14.93 12.57 8.71
N GLU A 80 -15.73 13.30 7.93
CA GLU A 80 -15.78 14.76 7.97
C GLU A 80 -17.20 15.22 8.29
N PHE A 81 -17.32 16.11 9.29
CA PHE A 81 -18.57 16.71 9.72
C PHE A 81 -18.41 18.23 9.89
N PRO A 82 -19.13 19.07 9.11
CA PRO A 82 -20.03 18.69 8.02
C PRO A 82 -19.25 18.04 6.85
N PRO A 83 -19.94 17.35 5.91
CA PRO A 83 -19.29 16.82 4.72
C PRO A 83 -18.52 17.91 3.94
N PRO A 84 -17.40 17.56 3.30
CA PRO A 84 -16.56 18.54 2.63
C PRO A 84 -17.30 19.17 1.45
N THR A 85 -17.33 20.51 1.42
CA THR A 85 -17.87 21.30 0.30
C THR A 85 -16.79 21.79 -0.66
N ARG A 86 -15.51 21.50 -0.35
CA ARG A 86 -14.33 21.88 -1.13
C ARG A 86 -13.40 20.68 -1.29
N GLY A 87 -12.56 20.72 -2.32
CA GLY A 87 -11.68 19.60 -2.68
C GLY A 87 -12.38 18.57 -3.57
N ARG A 88 -11.69 17.47 -3.85
CA ARG A 88 -12.25 16.41 -4.72
C ARG A 88 -13.07 15.43 -3.89
N VAL A 89 -14.39 15.47 -4.05
CA VAL A 89 -15.33 14.52 -3.43
C VAL A 89 -15.77 13.50 -4.48
N PRO A 90 -15.59 12.19 -4.26
CA PRO A 90 -16.01 11.18 -5.21
C PRO A 90 -17.53 11.02 -5.22
N LYS A 91 -18.11 10.68 -6.38
CA LYS A 91 -19.55 10.37 -6.50
C LYS A 91 -19.96 9.16 -5.66
N VAL A 92 -19.07 8.16 -5.60
CA VAL A 92 -19.25 6.93 -4.82
C VAL A 92 -18.02 6.78 -3.93
N ARG A 93 -18.21 6.67 -2.62
CA ARG A 93 -17.10 6.46 -1.68
C ARG A 93 -16.54 5.05 -1.82
N GLY A 94 -15.23 4.88 -1.65
CA GLY A 94 -14.59 3.55 -1.68
C GLY A 94 -14.53 2.84 -3.03
N HIS A 95 -15.00 3.42 -4.14
CA HIS A 95 -15.01 2.73 -5.45
C HIS A 95 -13.61 2.31 -5.95
N PHE A 96 -12.56 3.08 -5.66
CA PHE A 96 -11.18 2.68 -5.97
C PHE A 96 -10.66 1.64 -5.00
N TYR A 97 -11.13 1.63 -3.76
CA TYR A 97 -10.87 0.54 -2.83
C TYR A 97 -11.46 -0.78 -3.32
N ASP A 98 -12.72 -0.79 -3.79
CA ASP A 98 -13.35 -2.01 -4.30
C ASP A 98 -12.59 -2.58 -5.50
N THR A 99 -12.05 -1.70 -6.36
CA THR A 99 -11.20 -2.13 -7.49
C THR A 99 -9.85 -2.68 -7.01
N LEU A 100 -9.19 -1.99 -6.07
CA LEU A 100 -7.94 -2.42 -5.46
C LEU A 100 -8.08 -3.81 -4.83
N ILE A 101 -9.06 -3.97 -3.93
CA ILE A 101 -9.19 -5.19 -3.13
C ILE A 101 -9.63 -6.39 -3.98
N LYS A 102 -10.44 -6.16 -5.03
CA LYS A 102 -10.77 -7.20 -6.02
C LYS A 102 -9.51 -7.71 -6.72
N GLY A 103 -8.63 -6.80 -7.16
CA GLY A 103 -7.36 -7.15 -7.79
C GLY A 103 -6.43 -7.92 -6.85
N VAL A 104 -6.30 -7.46 -5.59
CA VAL A 104 -5.49 -8.12 -4.57
C VAL A 104 -6.02 -9.53 -4.25
N LYS A 105 -7.33 -9.68 -3.99
CA LYS A 105 -7.96 -10.99 -3.71
C LYS A 105 -7.78 -11.96 -4.88
N GLY A 106 -7.85 -11.46 -6.12
CA GLY A 106 -7.55 -12.25 -7.32
C GLY A 106 -6.10 -12.74 -7.35
N ALA A 107 -5.14 -11.85 -7.07
CA ALA A 107 -3.71 -12.16 -7.12
C ALA A 107 -3.24 -13.14 -6.04
N ILE A 108 -3.90 -13.17 -4.88
CA ILE A 108 -3.55 -14.06 -3.76
C ILE A 108 -4.37 -15.35 -3.72
N LYS A 109 -5.28 -15.56 -4.68
CA LYS A 109 -6.17 -16.72 -4.67
C LYS A 109 -5.37 -18.03 -4.68
N GLY A 110 -5.57 -18.86 -3.66
CA GLY A 110 -4.86 -20.14 -3.50
C GLY A 110 -3.40 -20.00 -3.07
N GLN A 111 -2.97 -18.81 -2.64
CA GLN A 111 -1.61 -18.56 -2.14
C GLN A 111 -1.66 -18.33 -0.63
N SER A 112 -0.71 -18.90 0.10
CA SER A 112 -0.43 -18.51 1.49
C SER A 112 0.42 -17.24 1.50
N LEU A 113 0.19 -16.37 2.48
CA LEU A 113 0.92 -15.10 2.63
C LEU A 113 1.85 -15.17 3.85
N LYS A 114 3.12 -14.84 3.65
CA LYS A 114 4.13 -14.72 4.71
C LYS A 114 4.14 -13.31 5.29
N THR A 115 4.06 -12.30 4.42
CA THR A 115 4.00 -10.90 4.83
C THR A 115 3.15 -10.10 3.87
N VAL A 116 2.55 -9.02 4.36
CA VAL A 116 1.89 -8.01 3.52
C VAL A 116 2.53 -6.66 3.74
N THR A 117 2.87 -5.96 2.66
CA THR A 117 3.32 -4.57 2.69
C THR A 117 2.42 -3.71 1.82
N PHE A 118 1.79 -2.70 2.42
CA PHE A 118 1.01 -1.69 1.72
C PHE A 118 1.87 -0.45 1.46
N VAL A 119 2.04 -0.12 0.19
CA VAL A 119 2.79 1.06 -0.28
C VAL A 119 1.78 2.07 -0.79
N TRP A 120 1.74 3.24 -0.14
CA TRP A 120 0.75 4.28 -0.40
C TRP A 120 1.42 5.57 -0.86
N MET A 121 0.90 6.17 -1.93
CA MET A 121 1.32 7.52 -2.31
C MET A 121 0.18 8.32 -2.94
N GLN A 122 -0.35 9.23 -2.13
CA GLN A 122 -1.45 10.11 -2.48
C GLN A 122 -1.46 11.28 -1.50
N GLY A 123 -2.08 12.40 -1.83
CA GLY A 123 -2.34 13.48 -0.87
C GLY A 123 -2.52 14.84 -1.53
N GLU A 124 -2.01 14.99 -2.76
CA GLU A 124 -2.11 16.22 -3.55
C GLU A 124 -3.57 16.63 -3.85
N SER A 125 -4.53 15.71 -3.81
CA SER A 125 -5.97 16.01 -3.98
C SER A 125 -6.71 16.32 -2.67
N ASP A 126 -6.02 16.21 -1.53
CA ASP A 126 -6.59 16.25 -0.18
C ASP A 126 -6.05 17.40 0.66
N LEU A 127 -5.50 18.45 0.05
CA LEU A 127 -4.94 19.60 0.77
C LEU A 127 -5.95 20.32 1.70
N ASN A 128 -7.25 20.09 1.53
CA ASN A 128 -8.31 20.64 2.40
C ASN A 128 -8.94 19.57 3.32
N ASN A 129 -8.39 18.36 3.37
CA ASN A 129 -8.93 17.24 4.14
C ASN A 129 -8.25 17.18 5.51
N THR A 130 -8.93 17.67 6.54
CA THR A 130 -8.42 17.64 7.92
C THR A 130 -8.54 16.26 8.58
N ALA A 131 -9.27 15.31 7.99
CA ALA A 131 -9.44 13.95 8.50
C ALA A 131 -8.53 12.92 7.80
N TYR A 132 -7.45 13.38 7.15
CA TYR A 132 -6.60 12.54 6.30
C TYR A 132 -6.04 11.30 7.03
N ASP A 133 -5.62 11.45 8.28
CA ASP A 133 -5.11 10.34 9.10
C ASP A 133 -6.20 9.30 9.39
N VAL A 134 -7.43 9.73 9.68
CA VAL A 134 -8.57 8.84 9.92
C VAL A 134 -8.89 8.03 8.66
N TYR A 135 -8.80 8.66 7.49
CA TYR A 135 -8.92 7.95 6.21
C TYR A 135 -7.80 6.95 5.96
N LEU A 136 -6.55 7.27 6.33
CA LEU A 136 -5.44 6.30 6.27
C LEU A 136 -5.72 5.10 7.19
N LYS A 137 -6.18 5.34 8.42
CA LYS A 137 -6.54 4.28 9.39
C LYS A 137 -7.61 3.35 8.81
N GLU A 138 -8.69 3.91 8.25
CA GLU A 138 -9.73 3.12 7.60
C GLU A 138 -9.17 2.31 6.42
N LEU A 139 -8.38 2.93 5.55
CA LEU A 139 -7.81 2.23 4.40
C LEU A 139 -7.02 0.99 4.81
N ILE A 140 -6.16 1.11 5.82
CA ILE A 140 -5.38 -0.01 6.35
C ILE A 140 -6.30 -1.05 6.98
N TRP A 141 -7.25 -0.64 7.82
CA TRP A 141 -8.20 -1.53 8.47
C TRP A 141 -9.04 -2.33 7.47
N GLN A 142 -9.51 -1.69 6.40
CA GLN A 142 -10.26 -2.36 5.35
C GLN A 142 -9.39 -3.43 4.68
N ILE A 143 -8.14 -3.11 4.30
CA ILE A 143 -7.20 -4.08 3.70
C ILE A 143 -6.99 -5.26 4.66
N GLN A 144 -6.65 -4.99 5.93
CA GLN A 144 -6.44 -6.01 6.95
C GLN A 144 -7.64 -6.95 7.09
N SER A 145 -8.85 -6.39 7.07
CA SER A 145 -10.09 -7.14 7.21
C SER A 145 -10.39 -7.97 5.97
N ASP A 146 -10.26 -7.39 4.78
CA ASP A 146 -10.64 -8.03 3.53
C ASP A 146 -9.69 -9.14 3.08
N ILE A 147 -8.39 -9.03 3.36
CA ILE A 147 -7.42 -10.11 3.06
C ILE A 147 -7.16 -11.01 4.27
N ASN A 148 -7.82 -10.76 5.39
CA ASN A 148 -7.65 -11.46 6.66
C ASN A 148 -6.17 -11.56 7.12
N PHE A 149 -5.43 -10.45 7.06
CA PHE A 149 -4.03 -10.36 7.46
C PHE A 149 -3.82 -9.12 8.33
N LYS A 150 -3.56 -9.30 9.64
CA LYS A 150 -3.52 -8.19 10.60
C LYS A 150 -2.19 -7.42 10.54
N ASP A 151 -1.08 -8.12 10.45
CA ASP A 151 0.26 -7.55 10.53
C ASP A 151 0.77 -6.96 9.21
N ILE A 152 0.17 -5.85 8.78
CA ILE A 152 0.56 -5.16 7.54
C ILE A 152 1.69 -4.16 7.81
N ASN A 153 2.76 -4.25 7.03
CA ASN A 153 3.78 -3.21 6.93
C ASN A 153 3.24 -2.06 6.07
N ILE A 154 3.58 -0.81 6.40
CA ILE A 154 3.11 0.37 5.65
C ILE A 154 4.30 1.20 5.21
N VAL A 155 4.35 1.56 3.93
CA VAL A 155 5.31 2.52 3.39
C VAL A 155 4.55 3.68 2.74
N ILE A 156 4.68 4.88 3.29
CA ILE A 156 4.02 6.09 2.76
C ILE A 156 5.03 6.95 1.99
N GLY A 157 4.72 7.28 0.74
CA GLY A 157 5.41 8.34 0.01
C GLY A 157 4.85 9.69 0.42
N ARG A 158 5.66 10.52 1.08
CA ARG A 158 5.27 11.90 1.40
C ARG A 158 5.12 12.66 0.09
N ILE A 159 4.04 13.41 -0.11
CA ILE A 159 3.87 14.21 -1.35
C ILE A 159 5.02 15.22 -1.46
N SER A 160 5.52 15.49 -2.67
CA SER A 160 6.69 16.37 -2.86
C SER A 160 6.45 17.82 -2.44
N ASP A 161 7.55 18.56 -2.43
CA ASP A 161 7.65 19.99 -2.11
C ASP A 161 6.95 20.92 -3.12
N CYS A 162 6.48 20.39 -4.25
CA CYS A 162 5.73 21.15 -5.24
C CYS A 162 4.59 21.95 -4.59
N GLY A 163 4.61 23.27 -4.78
CA GLY A 163 3.59 24.17 -4.28
C GLY A 163 3.80 24.67 -2.85
N LEU A 164 4.91 24.34 -2.19
CA LEU A 164 5.31 24.98 -0.92
C LEU A 164 5.68 26.46 -1.09
N ASP A 165 6.01 26.87 -2.32
CA ASP A 165 6.20 28.27 -2.73
C ASP A 165 4.88 29.01 -3.01
N ARG A 166 3.73 28.32 -2.96
CA ARG A 166 2.41 28.89 -3.33
C ARG A 166 1.55 29.15 -2.09
N PRO A 167 1.28 30.41 -1.72
CA PRO A 167 0.51 30.75 -0.51
C PRO A 167 -0.85 30.04 -0.41
N LYS A 168 -1.57 29.90 -1.53
CA LYS A 168 -2.88 29.23 -1.58
C LYS A 168 -2.84 27.73 -1.29
N ARG A 169 -1.68 27.08 -1.38
CA ARG A 169 -1.51 25.63 -1.17
C ARG A 169 -0.69 25.29 0.06
N LEU A 170 0.04 26.27 0.61
CA LEU A 170 1.06 26.08 1.64
C LEU A 170 0.53 25.35 2.87
N GLU A 171 -0.55 25.83 3.48
CA GLU A 171 -1.12 25.26 4.71
C GLU A 171 -1.54 23.80 4.51
N GLY A 172 -2.35 23.52 3.48
CA GLY A 172 -2.79 22.17 3.16
C GLY A 172 -1.65 21.22 2.79
N LYS A 173 -0.63 21.71 2.08
CA LYS A 173 0.58 20.95 1.76
C LYS A 173 1.38 20.58 3.01
N LYS A 174 1.63 21.55 3.89
CA LYS A 174 2.30 21.31 5.17
C LYS A 174 1.54 20.31 6.02
N TYR A 175 0.22 20.46 6.12
CA TYR A 175 -0.65 19.54 6.85
C TYR A 175 -0.51 18.10 6.34
N ILE A 176 -0.78 17.85 5.05
CA ILE A 176 -0.73 16.51 4.49
C ILE A 176 0.67 15.89 4.61
N ARG A 177 1.72 16.65 4.32
CA ARG A 177 3.11 16.17 4.44
C ARG A 177 3.44 15.74 5.88
N LYS A 178 3.07 16.58 6.84
CA LYS A 178 3.25 16.30 8.28
C LYS A 178 2.47 15.05 8.68
N THR A 179 1.17 14.99 8.34
CA THR A 179 0.31 13.84 8.66
C THR A 179 0.84 12.54 8.09
N GLN A 180 1.31 12.52 6.83
CA GLN A 180 1.87 11.33 6.20
C GLN A 180 3.11 10.81 6.93
N GLN A 181 4.01 11.72 7.29
CA GLN A 181 5.24 11.39 8.01
C GLN A 181 4.92 10.88 9.42
N GLU A 182 4.16 11.64 10.21
CA GLU A 182 3.81 11.28 11.58
C GLU A 182 3.00 9.98 11.65
N PHE A 183 2.09 9.77 10.70
CA PHE A 183 1.30 8.53 10.62
C PHE A 183 2.20 7.30 10.40
N ALA A 184 3.16 7.40 9.49
CA ALA A 184 4.08 6.31 9.21
C ALA A 184 5.05 6.07 10.37
N GLU A 185 5.56 7.12 11.00
CA GLU A 185 6.49 7.02 12.15
C GLU A 185 5.81 6.46 13.40
N ALA A 186 4.54 6.80 13.64
CA ALA A 186 3.76 6.29 14.76
C ALA A 186 3.34 4.82 14.59
N HIS A 187 3.32 4.29 13.36
CA HIS A 187 2.90 2.91 13.12
C HIS A 187 4.05 1.92 13.43
N PRO A 188 3.84 0.87 14.24
CA PRO A 188 4.91 -0.05 14.68
C PRO A 188 5.55 -0.88 13.55
N ARG A 189 4.92 -0.89 12.39
CA ARG A 189 5.38 -1.50 11.12
C ARG A 189 5.40 -0.48 9.97
N GLY A 190 5.55 0.81 10.28
CA GLY A 190 5.50 1.91 9.32
C GLY A 190 6.87 2.45 8.94
N ALA A 191 6.95 2.95 7.71
CA ALA A 191 8.06 3.76 7.23
C ALA A 191 7.54 4.79 6.21
N TRP A 192 8.32 5.83 5.95
CA TRP A 192 8.00 6.79 4.90
C TRP A 192 9.19 7.04 3.97
N VAL A 193 8.89 7.58 2.80
CA VAL A 193 9.85 7.93 1.75
C VAL A 193 9.75 9.43 1.48
N ASP A 194 10.88 10.11 1.54
CA ASP A 194 11.01 11.49 1.08
C ASP A 194 11.05 11.54 -0.46
N THR A 195 10.47 12.58 -1.03
CA THR A 195 10.27 12.72 -2.48
C THR A 195 10.57 14.12 -3.02
N ASP A 196 11.12 15.02 -2.21
CA ASP A 196 11.36 16.41 -2.59
C ASP A 196 12.35 16.56 -3.76
N ASP A 197 13.24 15.58 -3.94
CA ASP A 197 14.24 15.57 -5.01
C ASP A 197 13.76 14.86 -6.30
N LEU A 198 12.51 14.40 -6.35
CA LEU A 198 12.03 13.54 -7.45
C LEU A 198 11.32 14.32 -8.57
N ASN A 199 11.01 15.58 -8.35
CA ASN A 199 10.24 16.46 -9.23
C ASN A 199 11.02 17.65 -9.81
N ASP A 200 12.33 17.72 -9.57
CA ASP A 200 13.18 18.81 -10.05
C ASP A 200 13.32 18.78 -11.57
N LYS A 201 12.77 19.79 -12.24
CA LYS A 201 12.91 20.01 -13.68
C LYS A 201 13.77 21.23 -13.96
N LYS A 202 14.96 20.99 -14.51
CA LYS A 202 15.83 22.04 -15.01
C LYS A 202 15.24 22.68 -16.28
N GLN A 203 15.06 23.99 -16.24
CA GLN A 203 14.61 24.81 -17.36
C GLN A 203 15.80 25.21 -18.26
N PRO A 204 15.54 25.67 -19.51
CA PRO A 204 16.59 26.13 -20.41
C PRO A 204 17.46 27.26 -19.84
N ASP A 205 16.89 28.11 -18.99
CA ASP A 205 17.58 29.21 -18.31
C ASP A 205 18.39 28.77 -17.06
N GLY A 206 18.40 27.46 -16.77
CA GLY A 206 19.11 26.89 -15.64
C GLY A 206 18.33 26.88 -14.32
N THR A 207 17.13 27.47 -14.26
CA THR A 207 16.26 27.44 -13.07
C THR A 207 15.69 26.04 -12.84
N ILE A 208 15.40 25.72 -11.58
CA ILE A 208 14.73 24.46 -11.19
C ILE A 208 13.28 24.75 -10.88
N VAL A 209 12.38 24.00 -11.51
CA VAL A 209 10.94 24.03 -11.22
C VAL A 209 10.55 22.71 -10.56
N HIS A 210 9.91 22.82 -9.40
CA HIS A 210 9.41 21.72 -8.60
C HIS A 210 8.05 21.29 -9.17
N ASP A 211 8.04 20.40 -10.14
CA ASP A 211 6.81 20.02 -10.84
C ASP A 211 5.88 19.17 -9.96
N LEU A 212 4.59 19.10 -10.31
CA LEU A 212 3.61 18.26 -9.61
C LEU A 212 3.90 16.76 -9.82
N HIS A 213 4.37 16.42 -11.02
CA HIS A 213 4.67 15.05 -11.42
C HIS A 213 6.18 14.82 -11.48
N TYR A 214 6.60 13.62 -11.11
CA TYR A 214 8.02 13.30 -11.00
C TYR A 214 8.66 13.18 -12.38
N THR A 215 9.98 13.38 -12.41
CA THR A 215 10.75 13.14 -13.63
C THR A 215 10.81 11.64 -13.92
N PRO A 216 11.14 11.22 -15.16
CA PRO A 216 11.35 9.81 -15.46
C PRO A 216 12.36 9.14 -14.53
N GLU A 217 13.42 9.86 -14.15
CA GLU A 217 14.41 9.37 -13.18
C GLU A 217 13.85 9.36 -11.75
N GLY A 218 13.11 10.41 -11.37
CA GLY A 218 12.44 10.49 -10.07
C GLY A 218 11.48 9.32 -9.83
N TYR A 219 10.78 8.83 -10.85
CA TYR A 219 9.95 7.63 -10.73
C TYR A 219 10.76 6.34 -10.52
N LYS A 220 11.96 6.22 -11.11
CA LYS A 220 12.83 5.06 -10.85
C LYS A 220 13.29 5.07 -9.40
N ILE A 221 13.80 6.21 -8.93
CA ILE A 221 14.25 6.41 -7.56
C ILE A 221 13.10 6.18 -6.56
N LEU A 222 11.90 6.67 -6.86
CA LEU A 222 10.70 6.44 -6.04
C LEU A 222 10.45 4.94 -5.82
N GLY A 223 10.40 4.16 -6.91
CA GLY A 223 10.18 2.72 -6.83
C GLY A 223 11.28 1.99 -6.06
N GLN A 224 12.54 2.42 -6.22
CA GLN A 224 13.67 1.88 -5.45
C GLN A 224 13.52 2.18 -3.95
N ARG A 225 13.26 3.44 -3.56
CA ARG A 225 13.09 3.84 -2.16
C ARG A 225 11.93 3.09 -1.50
N PHE A 226 10.81 2.92 -2.22
CA PHE A 226 9.70 2.11 -1.71
C PHE A 226 10.09 0.66 -1.47
N ALA A 227 10.80 0.03 -2.42
CA ALA A 227 11.24 -1.34 -2.25
C ALA A 227 12.21 -1.49 -1.08
N GLU A 228 13.18 -0.58 -0.93
CA GLU A 228 14.13 -0.58 0.17
C GLU A 228 13.45 -0.51 1.54
N LYS A 229 12.49 0.41 1.72
CA LYS A 229 11.71 0.51 2.97
C LYS A 229 10.87 -0.74 3.20
N ALA A 230 10.22 -1.27 2.17
CA ALA A 230 9.41 -2.49 2.29
C ALA A 230 10.26 -3.71 2.70
N ILE A 231 11.42 -3.89 2.05
CA ILE A 231 12.37 -4.96 2.37
C ILE A 231 12.89 -4.82 3.80
N ALA A 232 13.25 -3.59 4.21
CA ALA A 232 13.75 -3.32 5.55
C ALA A 232 12.71 -3.67 6.63
N LEU A 233 11.44 -3.28 6.45
CA LEU A 233 10.36 -3.62 7.37
C LEU A 233 10.13 -5.12 7.47
N ILE A 234 10.12 -5.85 6.34
CA ILE A 234 9.99 -7.31 6.34
C ILE A 234 11.12 -7.97 7.14
N LYS A 235 12.39 -7.57 6.88
CA LYS A 235 13.57 -8.14 7.56
C LYS A 235 13.65 -7.78 9.04
N ALA A 236 13.19 -6.59 9.42
CA ALA A 236 13.17 -6.17 10.82
C ALA A 236 12.09 -6.93 11.61
N ASN A 237 10.91 -7.13 11.00
CA ASN A 237 9.77 -7.76 11.66
C ASN A 237 9.84 -9.29 11.67
N SER A 238 10.60 -9.92 10.77
CA SER A 238 10.86 -11.36 10.83
C SER A 238 11.74 -11.77 12.02
N LYS A 239 12.36 -10.80 12.71
CA LYS A 239 13.20 -11.01 13.89
C LYS A 239 12.47 -10.72 15.21
N ARG A 240 11.21 -10.27 15.15
CA ARG A 240 10.40 -10.07 16.36
C ARG A 240 9.87 -11.44 16.80
N PRO A 241 9.99 -11.78 18.10
CA PRO A 241 9.49 -13.05 18.65
C PRO A 241 7.98 -13.19 18.49
#